data_AF-A0A6G0L6K0-F1
#
_entry.id   AF-A0A6G0L6K0-F1
#
_cell.length_a   1.000
_cell.length_b   1.000
_cell.length_c   1.000
_cell.angle_alpha   90.00
_cell.angle_beta   90.00
_cell.angle_gamma   90.00
#
_symmetry.space_group_name_H-M   'P 1'
#
loop_
_entity.id
_entity.type
_entity.pdbx_description
1 polymer ?
#
loop_
_entity_poly.entity_id
_entity_poly.type
_entity_poly.pdbx_seq_one_letter_code
_entity_poly.pdbx_strand_id
1 'polypeptide(L)'
;MTDKAMHGKIVLKEEFPQARQLLCQWHVVTWLKKQAARLASSVKKQVKAMMGLLVYARSKMEYDEARSTMKELLGGDEPHPLYKTFLENWENSQEEWVSYLRGNVPHLTNNTNNRIESNWGKMKDVIKGTSSIDELVTTLITLQEYAEGQYIAEYHRVGSRPRGPDEDPELAALGMQISPFAFRLVAEQHSFATRSNTHFNVELLSPGKAIVTSSSTGVTYEVNVEVRHDIAYFCCTFGEDTFW
;
A
#
# COMPACT_ATOMS: atom_id res chain seq x y z
N MET A 1 3.01 -1.24 -3.68
CA MET A 1 1.70 -1.89 -3.43
C MET A 1 1.36 -2.73 -4.64
N THR A 2 0.95 -3.98 -4.46
CA THR A 2 0.68 -4.91 -5.58
C THR A 2 -0.61 -5.68 -5.37
N ASP A 3 -1.01 -6.42 -6.39
CA ASP A 3 -1.97 -7.50 -6.23
C ASP A 3 -1.26 -8.74 -5.68
N LYS A 4 -2.05 -9.71 -5.22
CA LYS A 4 -1.49 -10.96 -4.70
C LYS A 4 -1.08 -11.86 -5.87
N ALA A 5 0.16 -11.76 -6.30
CA ALA A 5 0.79 -12.62 -7.30
C ALA A 5 1.98 -13.37 -6.69
N MET A 6 1.99 -14.70 -6.80
CA MET A 6 2.98 -15.55 -6.11
C MET A 6 4.41 -15.34 -6.64
N HIS A 7 4.59 -15.27 -7.96
CA HIS A 7 5.91 -15.10 -8.58
C HIS A 7 6.45 -13.68 -8.45
N GLY A 8 5.59 -12.66 -8.61
CA GLY A 8 6.01 -11.25 -8.49
C GLY A 8 6.50 -10.89 -7.09
N LYS A 9 5.98 -11.54 -6.04
CA LYS A 9 6.42 -11.31 -4.66
C LYS A 9 7.87 -11.70 -4.41
N ILE A 10 8.33 -12.82 -5.00
CA ILE A 10 9.71 -13.29 -4.84
C ILE A 10 10.66 -12.29 -5.49
N VAL A 11 10.40 -11.96 -6.76
CA VAL A 11 11.22 -11.01 -7.54
C VAL A 11 11.30 -9.64 -6.85
N LEU A 12 10.17 -9.09 -6.40
CA LEU A 12 10.19 -7.79 -5.72
C LEU A 12 10.97 -7.81 -4.41
N LYS A 13 10.98 -8.93 -3.69
CA LYS A 13 11.76 -9.08 -2.46
C LYS A 13 13.26 -9.25 -2.75
N GLU A 14 13.61 -9.89 -3.85
CA GLU A 14 15.00 -10.02 -4.32
C GLU A 14 15.56 -8.65 -4.75
N GLU A 15 14.81 -7.90 -5.55
CA GLU A 15 15.21 -6.58 -6.05
C GLU A 15 15.15 -5.49 -4.96
N PHE A 16 14.16 -5.56 -4.06
CA PHE A 16 13.93 -4.56 -3.02
C PHE A 16 13.81 -5.20 -1.62
N PRO A 17 14.90 -5.79 -1.07
CA PRO A 17 14.86 -6.58 0.16
C PRO A 17 14.49 -5.77 1.42
N GLN A 18 14.73 -4.46 1.39
CA GLN A 18 14.35 -3.54 2.48
C GLN A 18 12.93 -2.97 2.31
N ALA A 19 12.30 -3.15 1.15
CA ALA A 19 10.95 -2.65 0.93
C ALA A 19 9.93 -3.63 1.50
N ARG A 20 8.98 -3.12 2.29
CA ARG A 20 7.82 -3.91 2.71
C ARG A 20 6.79 -3.96 1.61
N GLN A 21 6.53 -5.16 1.09
CA GLN A 21 5.45 -5.36 0.13
C GLN A 21 4.09 -5.19 0.82
N LEU A 22 3.26 -4.33 0.23
CA LEU A 22 1.87 -4.13 0.65
C LEU A 22 0.93 -4.61 -0.46
N LEU A 23 -0.14 -5.29 -0.09
CA LEU A 23 -1.21 -5.68 -1.01
C LEU A 23 -2.25 -4.57 -1.12
N CYS A 24 -2.84 -4.43 -2.30
CA CYS A 24 -3.99 -3.54 -2.51
C CYS A 24 -5.19 -4.03 -1.69
N GLN A 25 -5.63 -3.22 -0.72
CA GLN A 25 -6.72 -3.61 0.20
C GLN A 25 -8.04 -3.83 -0.53
N TRP A 26 -8.29 -3.06 -1.60
CA TRP A 26 -9.48 -3.23 -2.43
C TRP A 26 -9.51 -4.60 -3.10
N HIS A 27 -8.38 -5.06 -3.64
CA HIS A 27 -8.29 -6.39 -4.22
C HIS A 27 -8.37 -7.51 -3.18
N VAL A 28 -7.72 -7.34 -2.03
CA VAL A 28 -7.83 -8.31 -0.93
C VAL A 28 -9.29 -8.48 -0.49
N VAL A 29 -9.98 -7.39 -0.17
CA VAL A 29 -11.38 -7.47 0.30
C VAL A 29 -12.30 -8.02 -0.78
N THR A 30 -12.08 -7.66 -2.05
CA THR A 30 -12.86 -8.16 -3.18
C THR A 30 -12.70 -9.67 -3.35
N TRP A 31 -11.46 -10.16 -3.29
CA TRP A 31 -11.17 -11.59 -3.38
C TRP A 31 -11.76 -12.36 -2.20
N LEU A 32 -11.56 -11.90 -0.97
CA LEU A 32 -12.09 -12.53 0.24
C LEU A 32 -13.63 -12.59 0.21
N LYS A 33 -14.29 -11.51 -0.19
CA LYS A 33 -15.76 -11.49 -0.37
C LYS A 33 -16.23 -12.44 -1.47
N LYS A 34 -15.46 -12.63 -2.54
CA LYS A 34 -15.76 -13.61 -3.60
C LYS A 34 -15.66 -15.03 -3.06
N GLN A 35 -14.65 -15.35 -2.26
CA GLN A 35 -14.54 -16.65 -1.60
C GLN A 35 -15.66 -16.90 -0.59
N ALA A 36 -16.03 -15.89 0.21
CA ALA A 36 -17.18 -15.97 1.10
C ALA A 36 -18.48 -16.28 0.36
N ALA A 37 -18.71 -15.66 -0.81
CA ALA A 37 -19.88 -15.98 -1.64
C ALA A 37 -19.87 -17.42 -2.17
N ARG A 38 -18.70 -17.93 -2.53
CA ARG A 38 -18.52 -19.27 -3.13
C ARG A 38 -18.63 -20.38 -2.09
N LEU A 39 -17.98 -20.22 -0.95
CA LEU A 39 -17.75 -21.29 0.03
C LEU A 39 -18.66 -21.22 1.25
N ALA A 40 -19.24 -20.06 1.55
CA ALA A 40 -20.10 -19.86 2.72
C ALA A 40 -21.48 -19.32 2.30
N SER A 41 -22.09 -19.96 1.29
CA SER A 41 -23.30 -19.46 0.61
C SER A 41 -24.48 -19.19 1.55
N SER A 42 -24.64 -20.02 2.59
CA SER A 42 -25.69 -19.93 3.63
C SER A 42 -25.57 -18.68 4.52
N VAL A 43 -24.35 -18.27 4.84
CA VAL A 43 -24.03 -17.14 5.74
C VAL A 43 -23.26 -16.02 5.02
N LYS A 44 -23.35 -15.98 3.68
CA LYS A 44 -22.49 -15.15 2.83
C LYS A 44 -22.52 -13.67 3.15
N LYS A 45 -23.67 -13.13 3.60
CA LYS A 45 -23.81 -11.71 3.90
C LYS A 45 -22.99 -11.33 5.13
N GLN A 46 -23.11 -12.12 6.19
CA GLN A 46 -22.40 -11.95 7.45
C GLN A 46 -20.90 -12.16 7.26
N VAL A 47 -20.50 -13.24 6.59
CA VAL A 47 -19.08 -13.54 6.33
C VAL A 47 -18.44 -12.47 5.45
N LYS A 48 -19.14 -11.96 4.41
CA LYS A 48 -18.64 -10.82 3.60
C LYS A 48 -18.41 -9.56 4.42
N ALA A 49 -19.25 -9.31 5.43
CA ALA A 49 -19.07 -8.17 6.33
C ALA A 49 -17.80 -8.36 7.16
N MET A 50 -17.60 -9.55 7.75
CA MET A 50 -16.40 -9.88 8.51
C MET A 50 -15.12 -9.77 7.66
N MET A 51 -15.14 -10.24 6.41
CA MET A 51 -14.00 -10.05 5.48
C MET A 51 -13.66 -8.57 5.27
N GLY A 52 -14.65 -7.68 5.26
CA GLY A 52 -14.42 -6.25 5.20
C GLY A 52 -13.77 -5.71 6.48
N LEU A 53 -14.31 -6.10 7.63
CA LEU A 53 -13.80 -5.68 8.94
C LEU A 53 -12.36 -6.16 9.16
N LEU A 54 -12.02 -7.40 8.77
CA LEU A 54 -10.65 -7.93 8.85
C LEU A 54 -9.64 -7.07 8.07
N VAL A 55 -9.96 -6.71 6.83
CA VAL A 55 -9.04 -5.93 5.99
C VAL A 55 -8.86 -4.51 6.53
N TYR A 56 -9.95 -3.89 6.99
CA TYR A 56 -9.97 -2.49 7.42
C TYR A 56 -9.80 -2.28 8.93
N ALA A 57 -9.55 -3.34 9.69
CA ALA A 57 -9.36 -3.30 11.13
C ALA A 57 -8.30 -2.25 11.52
N ARG A 58 -8.65 -1.40 12.48
CA ARG A 58 -7.81 -0.31 12.99
C ARG A 58 -7.06 -0.67 14.26
N SER A 59 -7.34 -1.83 14.82
CA SER A 59 -6.63 -2.38 15.98
C SER A 59 -6.58 -3.91 15.93
N LYS A 60 -5.69 -4.49 16.73
CA LYS A 60 -5.65 -5.94 16.95
C LYS A 60 -6.98 -6.47 17.48
N MET A 61 -7.62 -5.72 18.38
CA MET A 61 -8.90 -6.09 18.97
C MET A 61 -10.02 -6.19 17.92
N GLU A 62 -10.16 -5.18 17.05
CA GLU A 62 -11.14 -5.22 15.95
C GLU A 62 -10.89 -6.39 14.99
N TYR A 63 -9.62 -6.69 14.73
CA TYR A 63 -9.23 -7.81 13.89
C TYR A 63 -9.60 -9.16 14.51
N ASP A 64 -9.22 -9.36 15.78
CA ASP A 64 -9.48 -10.60 16.51
C ASP A 64 -10.98 -10.84 16.67
N GLU A 65 -11.77 -9.80 16.96
CA GLU A 65 -13.22 -9.87 17.07
C GLU A 65 -13.86 -10.29 15.73
N ALA A 66 -13.52 -9.60 14.64
CA ALA A 66 -14.02 -9.94 13.31
C ALA A 66 -13.62 -11.37 12.89
N ARG A 67 -12.42 -11.82 13.26
CA ARG A 67 -11.93 -13.17 13.00
C ARG A 67 -12.72 -14.21 13.80
N SER A 68 -12.94 -13.96 15.10
CA SER A 68 -13.68 -14.86 15.98
C SER A 68 -15.12 -15.01 15.51
N THR A 69 -15.81 -13.89 15.24
CA THR A 69 -17.16 -13.91 14.69
C THR A 69 -17.23 -14.61 13.34
N MET A 70 -16.24 -14.41 12.46
CA MET A 70 -16.16 -15.16 11.21
C MET A 70 -16.04 -16.67 11.44
N LYS A 71 -15.21 -17.10 12.38
CA LYS A 71 -15.02 -18.52 12.72
C LYS A 71 -16.34 -19.13 13.24
N GLU A 72 -17.02 -18.44 14.15
CA GLU A 72 -18.32 -18.87 14.69
C GLU A 72 -19.39 -19.01 13.59
N LEU A 73 -19.50 -18.02 12.70
CA LEU A 73 -20.42 -18.06 11.56
C LEU A 73 -20.16 -19.24 10.61
N LEU A 74 -18.93 -19.74 10.58
CA LEU A 74 -18.51 -20.86 9.74
C LEU A 74 -18.57 -22.22 10.44
N GLY A 75 -19.12 -22.30 11.66
CA GLY A 75 -19.27 -23.55 12.41
C GLY A 75 -18.25 -23.73 13.54
N GLY A 76 -17.53 -22.67 13.94
CA GLY A 76 -16.63 -22.71 15.09
C GLY A 76 -15.35 -23.49 14.80
N ASP A 77 -15.09 -24.54 15.57
CA ASP A 77 -13.90 -25.39 15.43
C ASP A 77 -14.00 -26.41 14.28
N GLU A 78 -15.15 -26.51 13.64
CA GLU A 78 -15.34 -27.35 12.47
C GLU A 78 -14.46 -26.88 11.29
N PRO A 79 -13.89 -27.80 10.49
CA PRO A 79 -12.95 -27.47 9.42
C PRO A 79 -13.68 -26.93 8.19
N HIS A 80 -14.22 -25.71 8.30
CA HIS A 80 -14.87 -25.05 7.17
C HIS A 80 -13.84 -24.71 6.09
N PRO A 81 -14.06 -25.10 4.81
CA PRO A 81 -13.08 -24.91 3.73
C PRO A 81 -12.59 -23.46 3.61
N LEU A 82 -13.50 -22.49 3.70
CA LEU A 82 -13.16 -21.06 3.69
C LEU A 82 -12.19 -20.67 4.82
N TYR A 83 -12.42 -21.16 6.04
CA TYR A 83 -11.59 -20.80 7.19
C TYR A 83 -10.18 -21.41 7.05
N LYS A 84 -10.10 -22.67 6.60
CA LYS A 84 -8.83 -23.31 6.28
C LYS A 84 -8.05 -22.54 5.21
N THR A 85 -8.69 -22.21 4.08
CA THR A 85 -8.07 -21.41 3.01
C THR A 85 -7.62 -20.04 3.51
N PHE A 86 -8.40 -19.40 4.39
CA PHE A 86 -8.03 -18.12 5.00
C PHE A 86 -6.75 -18.23 5.85
N LEU A 87 -6.67 -19.24 6.72
CA LEU A 87 -5.49 -19.47 7.56
C LEU A 87 -4.23 -19.75 6.73
N GLU A 88 -4.34 -20.64 5.74
CA GLU A 88 -3.20 -21.05 4.91
C GLU A 88 -2.66 -19.90 4.04
N ASN A 89 -3.55 -19.03 3.54
CA ASN A 89 -3.19 -18.07 2.50
C ASN A 89 -3.06 -16.62 2.99
N TRP A 90 -3.69 -16.25 4.10
CA TRP A 90 -3.84 -14.83 4.48
C TRP A 90 -3.39 -14.53 5.92
N GLU A 91 -3.60 -15.46 6.85
CA GLU A 91 -3.28 -15.27 8.27
C GLU A 91 -1.79 -14.98 8.50
N ASN A 92 -0.90 -15.67 7.78
CA ASN A 92 0.54 -15.50 7.94
C ASN A 92 1.11 -14.24 7.27
N SER A 93 0.28 -13.43 6.59
CA SER A 93 0.72 -12.23 5.86
C SER A 93 -0.11 -10.99 6.18
N GLN A 94 -0.75 -10.94 7.35
CA GLN A 94 -1.61 -9.82 7.79
C GLN A 94 -0.94 -8.45 7.65
N GLU A 95 0.35 -8.39 7.90
CA GLU A 95 1.19 -7.20 7.73
C GLU A 95 1.12 -6.57 6.33
N GLU A 96 0.79 -7.35 5.31
CA GLU A 96 0.76 -6.89 3.93
C GLU A 96 -0.58 -6.24 3.57
N TRP A 97 -1.67 -6.56 4.28
CA TRP A 97 -3.04 -6.23 3.84
C TRP A 97 -3.98 -5.67 4.93
N VAL A 98 -3.71 -5.87 6.22
CA VAL A 98 -4.53 -5.36 7.32
C VAL A 98 -4.15 -3.92 7.65
N SER A 99 -5.14 -3.01 7.71
CA SER A 99 -4.89 -1.57 7.89
C SER A 99 -3.99 -1.24 9.09
N TYR A 100 -4.31 -1.73 10.29
CA TYR A 100 -3.56 -1.35 11.50
C TYR A 100 -2.11 -1.84 11.51
N LEU A 101 -1.82 -2.98 10.86
CA LEU A 101 -0.45 -3.51 10.77
C LEU A 101 0.38 -2.80 9.71
N ARG A 102 -0.26 -2.10 8.77
CA ARG A 102 0.39 -1.34 7.69
C ARG A 102 0.78 0.08 8.11
N GLY A 103 0.31 0.56 9.27
CA GLY A 103 0.46 1.95 9.73
C GLY A 103 1.91 2.42 9.93
N ASN A 104 2.85 1.51 10.15
CA ASN A 104 4.28 1.84 10.31
C ASN A 104 5.03 2.02 8.97
N VAL A 105 4.33 1.94 7.84
CA VAL A 105 4.91 2.16 6.50
C VAL A 105 4.31 3.44 5.92
N PRO A 106 5.11 4.45 5.55
CA PRO A 106 4.61 5.64 4.88
C PRO A 106 4.10 5.27 3.48
N HIS A 107 2.81 4.97 3.39
CA HIS A 107 2.16 4.62 2.14
C HIS A 107 1.51 5.83 1.45
N LEU A 108 1.66 7.06 1.97
CA LEU A 108 1.14 8.32 1.41
C LEU A 108 -0.34 8.23 0.99
N THR A 109 -1.17 7.61 1.83
CA THR A 109 -2.60 7.32 1.55
C THR A 109 -2.88 6.39 0.36
N ASN A 110 -1.83 5.82 -0.26
CA ASN A 110 -1.92 4.83 -1.31
C ASN A 110 -2.33 3.46 -0.73
N ASN A 111 -3.63 3.28 -0.54
CA ASN A 111 -4.24 2.06 -0.02
C ASN A 111 -4.93 1.23 -1.11
N THR A 112 -5.06 1.79 -2.31
CA THR A 112 -5.70 1.17 -3.46
C THR A 112 -4.91 1.49 -4.73
N ASN A 113 -4.95 0.59 -5.70
CA ASN A 113 -4.34 0.74 -7.02
C ASN A 113 -5.27 1.46 -8.03
N ASN A 114 -6.38 2.09 -7.60
CA ASN A 114 -7.38 2.70 -8.48
C ASN A 114 -6.78 3.63 -9.56
N ARG A 115 -5.72 4.37 -9.23
CA ARG A 115 -5.03 5.25 -10.20
C ARG A 115 -4.37 4.46 -11.33
N ILE A 116 -3.77 3.32 -10.97
CA ILE A 116 -3.13 2.41 -11.91
C ILE A 116 -4.22 1.69 -12.73
N GLU A 117 -5.27 1.18 -12.09
CA GLU A 117 -6.39 0.52 -12.77
C GLU A 117 -7.13 1.44 -13.73
N SER A 118 -7.36 2.71 -13.36
CA SER A 118 -8.01 3.69 -14.24
C SER A 118 -7.17 3.98 -15.48
N ASN A 119 -5.85 4.08 -15.33
CA ASN A 119 -4.95 4.23 -16.47
C ASN A 119 -4.96 2.97 -17.34
N TRP A 120 -4.94 1.78 -16.75
CA TRP A 120 -5.05 0.53 -17.50
C TRP A 120 -6.38 0.39 -18.25
N GLY A 121 -7.49 0.85 -17.66
CA GLY A 121 -8.78 0.90 -18.35
C GLY A 121 -8.70 1.71 -19.64
N LYS A 122 -8.14 2.93 -19.57
CA LYS A 122 -7.93 3.78 -20.74
C LYS A 122 -6.99 3.16 -21.77
N MET A 123 -5.94 2.46 -21.34
CA MET A 123 -5.04 1.75 -22.25
C MET A 123 -5.77 0.61 -22.97
N LYS A 124 -6.60 -0.16 -22.26
CA LYS A 124 -7.43 -1.23 -22.86
C LYS A 124 -8.49 -0.70 -23.82
N ASP A 125 -8.92 0.55 -23.67
CA ASP A 125 -9.81 1.19 -24.65
C ASP A 125 -9.10 1.48 -25.98
N VAL A 126 -7.79 1.77 -25.94
CA VAL A 126 -6.95 2.05 -27.11
C VAL A 126 -6.44 0.75 -27.74
N ILE A 127 -6.03 -0.20 -26.89
CA ILE A 127 -5.40 -1.47 -27.28
C ILE A 127 -6.46 -2.56 -27.29
N LYS A 128 -6.87 -2.98 -28.49
CA LYS A 128 -7.90 -4.00 -28.65
C LYS A 128 -7.28 -5.39 -28.60
N GLY A 129 -8.05 -6.39 -28.17
CA GLY A 129 -7.62 -7.79 -28.23
C GLY A 129 -7.33 -8.33 -29.64
N THR A 130 -7.67 -7.55 -30.68
CA THR A 130 -7.36 -7.84 -32.08
C THR A 130 -6.05 -7.21 -32.56
N SER A 131 -5.40 -6.38 -31.74
CA SER A 131 -4.13 -5.74 -32.09
C SER A 131 -3.02 -6.77 -32.14
N SER A 132 -2.07 -6.60 -33.07
CA SER A 132 -0.89 -7.45 -33.14
C SER A 132 0.06 -7.16 -31.96
N ILE A 133 1.02 -8.04 -31.72
CA ILE A 133 2.01 -7.86 -30.64
C ILE A 133 2.87 -6.62 -30.91
N ASP A 134 3.24 -6.36 -32.16
CA ASP A 134 4.02 -5.19 -32.55
C ASP A 134 3.23 -3.88 -32.34
N GLU A 135 1.94 -3.85 -32.68
CA GLU A 135 1.05 -2.72 -32.39
C GLU A 135 0.92 -2.49 -30.87
N LEU A 136 0.73 -3.57 -30.11
CA LEU A 136 0.65 -3.53 -28.65
C LEU A 136 1.91 -2.92 -28.03
N VAL A 137 3.08 -3.48 -28.36
CA VAL A 137 4.38 -3.04 -27.80
C VAL A 137 4.67 -1.60 -28.20
N THR A 138 4.47 -1.23 -29.46
CA THR A 138 4.70 0.14 -29.94
C THR A 138 3.79 1.14 -29.23
N THR A 139 2.51 0.79 -29.04
CA THR A 139 1.55 1.65 -28.33
C THR A 139 1.95 1.82 -26.86
N LEU A 140 2.36 0.75 -26.18
CA LEU A 140 2.80 0.80 -24.79
C LEU A 140 4.04 1.69 -24.61
N ILE A 141 5.06 1.54 -25.47
CA ILE A 141 6.27 2.37 -25.44
C ILE A 141 5.91 3.84 -25.66
N THR A 142 5.08 4.13 -26.68
CA THR A 142 4.67 5.50 -26.99
C THR A 142 3.92 6.15 -25.82
N LEU A 143 3.01 5.41 -25.18
CA LEU A 143 2.27 5.89 -24.02
C LEU A 143 3.17 6.12 -22.80
N GLN A 144 4.18 5.26 -22.60
CA GLN A 144 5.18 5.43 -21.55
C GLN A 144 6.01 6.68 -21.79
N GLU A 145 6.59 6.85 -22.98
CA GLU A 145 7.39 8.02 -23.35
C GLU A 145 6.58 9.33 -23.20
N TYR A 146 5.32 9.31 -23.63
CA TYR A 146 4.43 10.45 -23.44
C TYR A 146 4.20 10.76 -21.96
N ALA A 147 3.92 9.74 -21.14
CA ALA A 147 3.70 9.92 -19.70
C ALA A 147 4.95 10.43 -18.97
N GLU A 148 6.13 9.92 -19.33
CA GLU A 148 7.42 10.39 -18.81
C GLU A 148 7.67 11.85 -19.21
N GLY A 149 7.42 12.22 -20.47
CA GLY A 149 7.53 13.60 -20.94
C GLY A 149 6.61 14.56 -20.17
N GLN A 150 5.35 14.17 -19.94
CA GLN A 150 4.42 14.95 -19.11
C GLN A 150 4.90 15.08 -17.66
N TYR A 151 5.42 14.00 -17.08
CA TYR A 151 5.96 14.00 -15.73
C TYR A 151 7.15 14.96 -15.60
N ILE A 152 8.12 14.88 -16.51
CA ILE A 152 9.31 15.76 -16.52
C ILE A 152 8.90 17.22 -16.70
N ALA A 153 7.97 17.51 -17.63
CA ALA A 153 7.46 18.86 -17.84
C ALA A 153 6.82 19.45 -16.56
N GLU A 154 5.99 18.66 -15.87
CA GLU A 154 5.36 19.09 -14.62
C GLU A 154 6.38 19.23 -13.46
N TYR A 155 7.36 18.31 -13.40
CA TYR A 155 8.43 18.35 -12.41
C TYR A 155 9.28 19.61 -12.52
N HIS A 156 9.50 20.11 -13.74
CA HIS A 156 10.25 21.34 -14.01
C HIS A 156 9.37 22.59 -14.11
N ARG A 157 8.05 22.49 -13.96
CA ARG A 157 7.15 23.64 -14.07
C ARG A 157 7.44 24.67 -12.97
N VAL A 158 7.75 25.90 -13.37
CA VAL A 158 8.03 26.99 -12.41
C VAL A 158 6.81 27.24 -11.53
N GLY A 159 7.02 27.28 -10.21
CA GLY A 159 5.94 27.49 -9.24
C GLY A 159 5.08 26.27 -8.90
N SER A 160 5.40 25.08 -9.44
CA SER A 160 4.75 23.83 -9.02
C SER A 160 5.25 23.30 -7.67
N ARG A 161 6.35 23.87 -7.13
CA ARG A 161 6.92 23.49 -5.84
C ARG A 161 6.58 24.52 -4.76
N PRO A 162 6.27 24.08 -3.53
CA PRO A 162 6.10 24.98 -2.40
C PRO A 162 7.36 25.85 -2.25
N ARG A 163 7.18 27.16 -2.19
CA ARG A 163 8.22 28.10 -1.78
C ARG A 163 7.61 29.01 -0.73
N GLY A 164 7.82 28.68 0.54
CA GLY A 164 7.62 29.60 1.65
C GLY A 164 8.97 30.20 2.06
N PRO A 165 9.15 31.53 2.04
CA PRO A 165 10.33 32.17 2.62
C PRO A 165 10.41 32.05 4.15
N ASP A 166 9.33 31.61 4.81
CA ASP A 166 9.20 31.45 6.28
C ASP A 166 9.16 29.98 6.75
N GLU A 167 9.50 29.02 5.88
CA GLU A 167 9.46 27.59 6.21
C GLU A 167 10.80 27.10 6.79
N ASP A 168 10.72 26.14 7.73
CA ASP A 168 11.87 25.42 8.28
C ASP A 168 12.82 24.98 7.15
N PRO A 169 14.16 25.19 7.26
CA PRO A 169 15.11 24.83 6.21
C PRO A 169 15.03 23.38 5.75
N GLU A 170 14.72 22.44 6.64
CA GLU A 170 14.57 21.02 6.32
C GLU A 170 13.30 20.77 5.48
N LEU A 171 12.19 21.40 5.85
CA LEU A 171 10.96 21.34 5.06
C LEU A 171 11.14 22.00 3.70
N ALA A 172 11.80 23.15 3.63
CA ALA A 172 12.05 23.85 2.37
C ALA A 172 12.89 22.99 1.41
N ALA A 173 13.93 22.32 1.92
CA ALA A 173 14.74 21.39 1.13
C ALA A 173 13.92 20.18 0.65
N LEU A 174 13.05 19.63 1.50
CA LEU A 174 12.18 18.51 1.15
C LEU A 174 11.12 18.90 0.11
N GLY A 175 10.50 20.07 0.25
CA GLY A 175 9.49 20.60 -0.68
C GLY A 175 10.02 20.80 -2.10
N MET A 176 11.35 20.92 -2.25
CA MET A 176 12.01 20.91 -3.55
C MET A 176 12.10 19.52 -4.18
N GLN A 177 12.02 18.42 -3.42
CA GLN A 177 12.20 17.07 -3.95
C GLN A 177 10.88 16.33 -4.16
N ILE A 178 9.81 16.73 -3.47
CA ILE A 178 8.53 16.01 -3.48
C ILE A 178 7.38 16.85 -4.02
N SER A 179 6.34 16.19 -4.51
CA SER A 179 5.12 16.87 -4.99
C SER A 179 4.44 17.70 -3.88
N PRO A 180 3.69 18.77 -4.20
CA PRO A 180 2.92 19.53 -3.21
C PRO A 180 1.98 18.68 -2.35
N PHE A 181 1.39 17.63 -2.93
CA PHE A 181 0.55 16.69 -2.20
C PHE A 181 1.32 15.96 -1.10
N ALA A 182 2.47 15.38 -1.44
CA ALA A 182 3.33 14.69 -0.49
C ALA A 182 3.91 15.67 0.55
N PHE A 183 4.30 16.86 0.11
CA PHE A 183 4.77 17.92 0.99
C PHE A 183 3.77 18.26 2.08
N ARG A 184 2.50 18.48 1.72
CA ARG A 184 1.44 18.76 2.72
C ARG A 184 1.32 17.66 3.77
N LEU A 185 1.36 16.38 3.37
CA LEU A 185 1.29 15.27 4.31
C LEU A 185 2.47 15.26 5.29
N VAL A 186 3.68 15.52 4.81
CA VAL A 186 4.88 15.58 5.66
C VAL A 186 4.87 16.84 6.54
N ALA A 187 4.48 17.99 6.00
CA ALA A 187 4.41 19.25 6.73
C ALA A 187 3.41 19.17 7.90
N GLU A 188 2.26 18.51 7.71
CA GLU A 188 1.29 18.25 8.79
C GLU A 188 1.93 17.41 9.93
N GLN A 189 2.64 16.35 9.59
CA GLN A 189 3.33 15.50 10.58
C GLN A 189 4.50 16.24 11.26
N HIS A 190 5.29 17.00 10.51
CA HIS A 190 6.36 17.84 11.03
C HIS A 190 5.82 18.87 12.02
N SER A 191 4.72 19.55 11.67
CA SER A 191 4.05 20.51 12.55
C SER A 191 3.48 19.87 13.82
N PHE A 192 3.18 18.57 13.79
CA PHE A 192 2.77 17.84 14.99
C PHE A 192 3.98 17.48 15.85
N ALA A 193 5.07 17.04 15.24
CA ALA A 193 6.29 16.60 15.94
C ALA A 193 7.05 17.76 16.60
N THR A 194 7.00 18.96 16.02
CA THR A 194 7.73 20.16 16.51
C THR A 194 6.92 21.07 17.41
N ARG A 195 5.70 20.66 17.84
CA ARG A 195 4.91 21.43 18.81
C ARG A 195 5.62 21.50 20.15
N SER A 196 5.44 22.63 20.84
CA SER A 196 6.01 22.89 22.17
C SER A 196 5.56 21.92 23.27
N ASN A 197 4.50 21.14 23.04
CA ASN A 197 3.97 20.14 23.98
C ASN A 197 4.32 18.69 23.61
N THR A 198 5.02 18.47 22.50
CA THR A 198 5.46 17.14 22.06
C THR A 198 6.96 17.04 22.25
N HIS A 199 7.38 16.29 23.28
CA HIS A 199 8.79 16.00 23.51
C HIS A 199 9.07 14.58 23.03
N PHE A 200 9.89 14.47 21.98
CA PHE A 200 10.42 13.20 21.49
C PHE A 200 11.94 13.17 21.71
N ASN A 201 12.45 12.09 22.28
CA ASN A 201 13.86 11.79 22.31
C ASN A 201 14.18 10.86 21.14
N VAL A 202 15.15 11.24 20.30
CA VAL A 202 15.53 10.46 19.11
C VAL A 202 16.93 9.92 19.30
N GLU A 203 17.06 8.60 19.33
CA GLU A 203 18.34 7.90 19.38
C GLU A 203 18.61 7.30 18.00
N LEU A 204 19.61 7.83 17.30
CA LEU A 204 20.07 7.25 16.04
C LEU A 204 20.87 5.99 16.34
N LEU A 205 20.36 4.85 15.90
CA LEU A 205 21.07 3.57 15.94
C LEU A 205 21.95 3.41 14.69
N SER A 206 22.77 2.36 14.67
CA SER A 206 23.53 1.87 13.51
C SER A 206 22.73 1.96 12.20
N PRO A 207 23.38 2.13 11.03
CA PRO A 207 22.82 2.86 9.90
C PRO A 207 21.39 2.45 9.54
N GLY A 208 20.52 3.45 9.39
CA GLY A 208 19.15 3.24 8.93
C GLY A 208 18.10 3.04 10.00
N LYS A 209 18.45 3.07 11.28
CA LYS A 209 17.48 2.92 12.38
C LYS A 209 17.53 4.07 13.36
N ALA A 210 16.37 4.51 13.80
CA ALA A 210 16.22 5.47 14.88
C ALA A 210 15.20 4.94 15.88
N ILE A 211 15.46 5.11 17.16
CA ILE A 211 14.48 4.93 18.22
C ILE A 211 13.91 6.30 18.57
N VAL A 212 12.59 6.45 18.47
CA VAL A 212 11.88 7.65 18.86
C VAL A 212 11.08 7.35 20.11
N THR A 213 11.40 8.01 21.22
CA THR A 213 10.72 7.84 22.50
C THR A 213 9.93 9.10 22.83
N SER A 214 8.62 8.97 23.04
CA SER A 214 7.79 10.08 23.52
C SER A 214 8.06 10.32 25.00
N SER A 215 8.55 11.50 25.37
CA SER A 215 8.80 11.84 26.78
C SER A 215 7.52 12.03 27.59
N SER A 216 6.37 12.25 26.93
CA SER A 216 5.08 12.43 27.60
C SER A 216 4.36 11.12 27.89
N THR A 217 4.50 10.11 27.01
CA THR A 217 3.82 8.81 27.18
C THR A 217 4.76 7.66 27.53
N GLY A 218 6.08 7.85 27.37
CA GLY A 218 7.08 6.78 27.49
C GLY A 218 7.07 5.76 26.36
N VAL A 219 6.18 5.91 25.36
CA VAL A 219 6.08 4.98 24.24
C VAL A 219 7.28 5.14 23.32
N THR A 220 7.84 3.99 22.92
CA THR A 220 9.03 3.91 22.07
C THR A 220 8.65 3.35 20.70
N TYR A 221 9.17 3.97 19.64
CA TYR A 221 8.94 3.59 18.25
C TYR A 221 10.29 3.32 17.57
N GLU A 222 10.41 2.20 16.86
CA GLU A 222 11.53 1.95 15.96
C GLU A 222 11.18 2.49 14.57
N VAL A 223 12.01 3.41 14.08
CA VAL A 223 11.82 4.11 12.80
C VAL A 223 12.98 3.74 11.88
N ASN A 224 12.66 3.32 10.65
CA ASN A 224 13.67 3.16 9.61
C ASN A 224 13.92 4.53 8.93
N VAL A 225 15.18 4.97 8.92
CA VAL A 225 15.63 6.26 8.35
C VAL A 225 16.51 6.10 7.10
N GLU A 226 16.60 4.90 6.52
CA GLU A 226 17.27 4.70 5.23
C GLU A 226 16.54 5.41 4.10
N VAL A 227 17.24 6.32 3.42
CA VAL A 227 16.77 6.98 2.20
C VAL A 227 17.44 6.31 1.00
N ARG A 228 16.68 5.52 0.23
CA ARG A 228 17.14 4.97 -1.05
C ARG A 228 16.83 5.93 -2.19
N HIS A 229 17.86 6.27 -2.97
CA HIS A 229 17.74 7.13 -4.16
C HIS A 229 17.23 6.36 -5.40
N ASP A 230 17.13 5.02 -5.30
CA ASP A 230 16.75 4.14 -6.40
C ASP A 230 15.28 3.70 -6.27
N ILE A 231 14.34 4.63 -6.45
CA ILE A 231 12.94 4.27 -6.67
C ILE A 231 12.78 3.93 -8.16
N ALA A 232 13.19 2.73 -8.55
CA ALA A 232 12.81 2.18 -9.84
C ALA A 232 11.32 1.79 -9.77
N TYR A 233 10.46 2.54 -10.47
CA TYR A 233 9.07 2.13 -10.71
C TYR A 233 9.06 0.99 -11.74
N PHE A 234 9.42 -0.22 -11.34
CA PHE A 234 9.12 -1.40 -12.14
C PHE A 234 7.65 -1.78 -11.94
N CYS A 235 6.79 -1.34 -12.86
CA CYS A 235 5.40 -1.78 -12.96
C CYS A 235 5.23 -2.73 -14.14
N CYS A 236 5.82 -3.92 -14.04
CA CYS A 236 5.51 -5.04 -14.93
C CYS A 236 5.16 -6.25 -14.08
N THR A 237 3.87 -6.54 -13.93
CA THR A 237 3.40 -7.92 -13.78
C THR A 237 2.13 -8.08 -14.59
N PHE A 238 2.29 -8.72 -15.75
CA PHE A 238 1.22 -9.43 -16.44
C PHE A 238 0.69 -10.55 -15.54
N GLY A 239 -0.61 -10.77 -15.64
CA GLY A 239 -1.34 -11.81 -14.95
C GLY A 239 -2.72 -11.92 -15.58
N GLU A 240 -2.77 -12.22 -16.88
CA GLU A 240 -3.80 -13.15 -17.31
C GLU A 240 -3.44 -14.47 -16.65
N ASP A 241 -4.20 -14.88 -15.64
CA ASP A 241 -4.35 -16.29 -15.35
C ASP A 241 -5.71 -16.51 -14.69
N THR A 242 -6.55 -17.16 -15.47
CA THR A 242 -7.66 -18.00 -15.05
C THR A 242 -7.31 -18.78 -13.78
N PHE A 243 -7.89 -18.38 -12.65
CA PHE A 243 -7.90 -19.21 -11.45
C PHE A 243 -8.93 -20.33 -11.64
N TRP A 244 -8.44 -21.52 -11.99
CA TRP A 244 -9.07 -22.78 -11.61
C TRP A 244 -8.52 -23.20 -10.24
#